data_AF-A0A6G8PZ11-F1
#
_entry.id   AF-A0A6G8PZ11-F1
#
_cell.length_a   1.000
_cell.length_b   1.000
_cell.length_c   1.000
_cell.angle_alpha   90.00
_cell.angle_beta   90.00
_cell.angle_gamma   90.00
#
_symmetry.space_group_name_H-M   'P 1'
#
loop_
_entity.id
_entity.type
_entity.pdbx_description
1 polymer ?
#
loop_
_entity_poly.entity_id
_entity_poly.type
_entity_poly.pdbx_seq_one_letter_code
_entity_poly.pdbx_strand_id
1 'polypeptide(L)'
;MSDWEHLASFLAALTEEDRARFSAYAALDLPEGSTEEMFRALRSYAVIAPGTSPSSLLATTGAQAGAAGDGELALTLGRGALELARTPGDLGLAHVCLAQTHFRGRRDPAELERFVEHCRAAIAAGHAGTFCYERLAVLYEYRGEGGEAAEICRRAVEVLSAAGDDRSAARFRKRLERLSGG
;
A
#
# COMPACT_ATOMS: atom_id res chain seq x y z
N MET A 1 14.62 10.80 17.93
CA MET A 1 14.54 11.21 16.52
C MET A 1 13.08 11.24 16.12
N SER A 2 12.66 12.21 15.31
CA SER A 2 11.27 12.27 14.81
C SER A 2 11.05 11.32 13.63
N ASP A 3 9.82 10.89 13.34
CA ASP A 3 9.56 9.99 12.19
C ASP A 3 9.95 10.65 10.84
N TRP A 4 9.87 11.98 10.75
CA TRP A 4 10.34 12.74 9.58
C TRP A 4 11.87 12.76 9.45
N GLU A 5 12.58 12.69 10.58
CA GLU A 5 14.05 12.57 10.61
C GLU A 5 14.49 11.16 10.18
N HIS A 6 13.77 10.12 10.62
CA HIS A 6 13.98 8.76 10.10
C HIS A 6 13.73 8.67 8.59
N LEU A 7 12.68 9.32 8.09
CA LEU A 7 12.43 9.40 6.65
C LEU A 7 13.56 10.13 5.91
N ALA A 8 14.05 11.25 6.46
CA ALA A 8 15.18 11.97 5.88
C ALA A 8 16.43 11.10 5.79
N SER A 9 16.75 10.35 6.86
CA SER A 9 17.87 9.40 6.86
C SER A 9 17.68 8.28 5.83
N PHE A 10 16.47 7.74 5.73
CA PHE A 10 16.13 6.72 4.73
C PHE A 10 16.33 7.23 3.30
N LEU A 11 15.81 8.42 2.96
CA LEU A 11 15.94 9.00 1.63
C LEU A 11 17.37 9.44 1.30
N ALA A 12 18.15 9.84 2.31
CA ALA A 12 19.57 10.14 2.16
C ALA A 12 20.41 8.88 1.85
N ALA A 13 19.97 7.72 2.33
CA ALA A 13 20.63 6.44 2.07
C ALA A 13 20.31 5.85 0.68
N LEU A 14 19.30 6.37 -0.01
CA LEU A 14 19.00 5.97 -1.39
C LEU A 14 20.11 6.42 -2.34
N THR A 15 20.24 5.71 -3.47
CA THR A 15 21.08 6.17 -4.58
C THR A 15 20.58 7.52 -5.10
N GLU A 16 21.46 8.28 -5.76
CA GLU A 16 21.08 9.56 -6.36
C GLU A 16 19.95 9.39 -7.39
N GLU A 17 20.02 8.34 -8.20
CA GLU A 17 18.98 7.98 -9.16
C GLU A 17 17.65 7.64 -8.48
N ASP A 18 17.65 6.80 -7.44
CA ASP A 18 16.43 6.44 -6.70
C ASP A 18 15.81 7.64 -6.01
N ARG A 19 16.63 8.55 -5.48
CA ARG A 19 16.16 9.78 -4.84
C ARG A 19 15.57 10.75 -5.87
N ALA A 20 16.19 10.91 -7.03
CA ALA A 20 15.62 11.72 -8.12
C ALA A 20 14.28 11.15 -8.60
N ARG A 21 14.18 9.81 -8.74
CA ARG A 21 12.92 9.12 -9.06
C ARG A 21 11.88 9.29 -7.96
N PHE A 22 12.26 9.18 -6.69
CA PHE A 22 11.38 9.48 -5.57
C PHE A 22 10.82 10.90 -5.68
N SER A 23 11.67 11.91 -5.87
CA SER A 23 11.25 13.32 -6.01
C SER A 23 10.24 13.49 -7.15
N ALA A 24 10.48 12.83 -8.30
CA ALA A 24 9.57 12.85 -9.44
C ALA A 24 8.21 12.22 -9.13
N TYR A 25 8.19 11.03 -8.52
CA TYR A 25 6.93 10.33 -8.18
C TYR A 25 6.17 10.97 -7.03
N ALA A 26 6.87 11.58 -6.06
CA ALA A 26 6.29 12.28 -4.92
C ALA A 26 5.82 13.70 -5.27
N ALA A 27 6.22 14.22 -6.44
CA ALA A 27 6.12 15.63 -6.80
C ALA A 27 6.69 16.55 -5.70
N LEU A 28 7.83 16.14 -5.13
CA LEU A 28 8.51 16.83 -4.04
C LEU A 28 9.96 17.08 -4.44
N ASP A 29 10.35 18.35 -4.50
CA ASP A 29 11.72 18.73 -4.80
C ASP A 29 12.60 18.52 -3.56
N LEU A 30 13.28 17.36 -3.51
CA LEU A 30 14.21 17.05 -2.44
C LEU A 30 15.62 17.53 -2.81
N PRO A 31 16.32 18.19 -1.88
CA PRO A 31 17.68 18.63 -2.12
C PRO A 31 18.62 17.44 -2.33
N GLU A 32 19.56 17.61 -3.26
CA GLU A 32 20.78 16.81 -3.30
C GLU A 32 21.64 17.22 -2.09
N GLY A 33 21.88 16.32 -1.14
CA GLY A 33 22.69 16.69 0.02
C GLY A 33 22.51 15.83 1.26
N SER A 34 22.76 16.47 2.39
CA SER A 34 22.81 15.85 3.71
C SER A 34 21.42 15.48 4.24
N THR A 35 21.36 14.55 5.20
CA THR A 35 20.13 14.22 5.94
C THR A 35 19.44 15.45 6.53
N GLU A 36 20.20 16.47 6.95
CA GLU A 36 19.64 17.68 7.55
C GLU A 36 18.86 18.53 6.53
N GLU A 37 19.37 18.67 5.31
CA GLU A 37 18.70 19.42 4.23
C GLU A 37 17.42 18.70 3.80
N MET A 38 17.46 17.38 3.66
CA MET A 38 16.27 16.57 3.39
C MET A 38 15.23 16.72 4.51
N PHE A 39 15.65 16.66 5.78
CA PHE A 39 14.76 16.84 6.91
C PHE A 39 14.07 18.21 6.89
N ARG A 40 14.80 19.28 6.54
CA ARG A 40 14.23 20.63 6.43
C ARG A 40 13.18 20.72 5.31
N ALA A 41 13.45 20.11 4.15
CA ALA A 41 12.49 20.04 3.04
C ALA A 41 11.22 19.25 3.42
N LEU A 42 11.40 18.06 4.01
CA LEU A 42 10.31 17.21 4.46
C LEU A 42 9.45 17.86 5.55
N ARG A 43 10.07 18.58 6.49
CA ARG A 43 9.32 19.33 7.51
C ARG A 43 8.47 20.44 6.89
N SER A 44 8.98 21.11 5.86
CA SER A 44 8.24 22.14 5.13
C SER A 44 7.06 21.53 4.36
N TYR A 45 7.27 20.37 3.74
CA TYR A 45 6.21 19.58 3.12
C TYR A 45 5.12 19.16 4.12
N ALA A 46 5.51 18.68 5.31
CA ALA A 46 4.56 18.26 6.35
C ALA A 46 3.62 19.39 6.81
N VAL A 47 4.07 20.65 6.75
CA VAL A 47 3.24 21.82 7.09
C VAL A 47 2.14 22.05 6.05
N ILE A 48 2.44 21.83 4.76
CA ILE A 48 1.46 22.02 3.67
C ILE A 48 0.58 20.79 3.43
N ALA A 49 0.98 19.63 3.93
CA ALA A 49 0.25 18.36 3.83
C ALA A 49 0.01 17.73 5.22
N PRO A 50 -0.81 18.36 6.10
CA PRO A 50 -0.93 17.95 7.50
C PRO A 50 -1.58 16.57 7.72
N GLY A 51 -2.20 15.99 6.69
CA GLY A 51 -2.75 14.63 6.72
C GLY A 51 -1.76 13.54 6.29
N THR A 52 -0.57 13.91 5.82
CA THR A 52 0.42 12.96 5.31
C THR A 52 1.40 12.60 6.41
N SER A 53 1.46 11.31 6.76
CA SER A 53 2.52 10.74 7.58
C SER A 53 3.74 10.38 6.73
N PRO A 54 4.95 10.24 7.31
CA PRO A 54 6.12 9.72 6.60
C PRO A 54 5.88 8.37 5.91
N SER A 55 5.17 7.46 6.61
CA SER A 55 4.80 6.14 6.06
C SER A 55 3.86 6.27 4.86
N SER A 56 2.81 7.08 4.97
CA SER A 56 1.86 7.30 3.86
C SER A 56 2.51 7.97 2.65
N LEU A 57 3.47 8.89 2.87
CA LEU A 57 4.26 9.47 1.78
C LEU A 57 5.06 8.38 1.06
N LEU A 58 5.83 7.56 1.79
CA LEU A 58 6.57 6.44 1.19
C LEU A 58 5.66 5.45 0.45
N ALA A 59 4.55 5.04 1.06
CA ALA A 59 3.63 4.05 0.49
C ALA A 59 2.97 4.57 -0.80
N THR A 60 2.52 5.83 -0.80
CA THR A 60 1.88 6.45 -1.96
C THR A 60 2.87 6.69 -3.10
N THR A 61 4.07 7.19 -2.79
CA THR A 61 5.15 7.33 -3.78
C THR A 61 5.59 5.96 -4.33
N GLY A 62 5.72 4.96 -3.47
CA GLY A 62 6.01 3.57 -3.87
C GLY A 62 4.94 2.99 -4.80
N ALA A 63 3.66 3.26 -4.53
CA ALA A 63 2.58 2.86 -5.42
C ALA A 63 2.66 3.55 -6.80
N GLN A 64 3.06 4.83 -6.87
CA GLN A 64 3.29 5.54 -8.14
C GLN A 64 4.49 4.98 -8.91
N ALA A 65 5.61 4.74 -8.23
CA ALA A 65 6.79 4.10 -8.81
C ALA A 65 6.43 2.73 -9.38
N GLY A 66 5.72 1.92 -8.59
CA GLY A 66 5.20 0.63 -9.01
C GLY A 66 4.30 0.76 -10.22
N ALA A 67 3.36 1.71 -10.22
CA ALA A 67 2.48 2.01 -11.36
C ALA A 67 3.25 2.24 -12.66
N ALA A 68 4.33 3.02 -12.59
CA ALA A 68 5.22 3.36 -13.70
C ALA A 68 6.14 2.22 -14.16
N GLY A 69 6.17 1.08 -13.45
CA GLY A 69 7.03 -0.06 -13.78
C GLY A 69 8.33 -0.13 -12.99
N ASP A 70 8.55 0.80 -12.06
CA ASP A 70 9.73 0.84 -11.20
C ASP A 70 9.54 -0.03 -9.96
N GLY A 71 9.57 -1.35 -10.18
CA GLY A 71 9.27 -2.34 -9.16
C GLY A 71 10.28 -2.36 -8.00
N GLU A 72 11.57 -2.16 -8.29
CA GLU A 72 12.61 -2.21 -7.25
C GLU A 72 12.49 -1.02 -6.29
N LEU A 73 12.30 0.20 -6.82
CA LEU A 73 12.05 1.37 -6.00
C LEU A 73 10.74 1.21 -5.22
N ALA A 74 9.66 0.75 -5.86
CA ALA A 74 8.38 0.53 -5.20
C ALA A 74 8.47 -0.43 -4.00
N LEU A 75 9.23 -1.52 -4.13
CA LEU A 75 9.48 -2.45 -3.03
C LEU A 75 10.30 -1.81 -1.91
N THR A 76 11.32 -1.03 -2.26
CA THR A 76 12.16 -0.32 -1.28
C THR A 76 11.35 0.70 -0.49
N LEU A 77 10.56 1.53 -1.17
CA LEU A 77 9.68 2.51 -0.53
C LEU A 77 8.57 1.84 0.27
N GLY A 78 7.97 0.76 -0.22
CA GLY A 78 6.94 0.01 0.50
C GLY A 78 7.45 -0.62 1.80
N ARG A 79 8.69 -1.14 1.82
CA ARG A 79 9.33 -1.64 3.05
C ARG A 79 9.64 -0.51 4.02
N GLY A 80 10.21 0.60 3.55
CA GLY A 80 10.42 1.78 4.39
C GLY A 80 9.11 2.32 4.97
N ALA A 81 8.02 2.27 4.20
CA ALA A 81 6.69 2.65 4.67
C ALA A 81 6.22 1.75 5.82
N LEU A 82 6.45 0.44 5.76
CA LEU A 82 6.13 -0.47 6.86
C LEU A 82 6.91 -0.15 8.13
N GLU A 83 8.21 0.12 8.02
CA GLU A 83 9.07 0.48 9.16
C GLU A 83 8.62 1.79 9.84
N LEU A 84 8.10 2.73 9.06
CA LEU A 84 7.62 4.02 9.55
C LEU A 84 6.12 4.02 9.92
N ALA A 85 5.38 2.93 9.72
CA ALA A 85 3.96 2.89 10.03
C ALA A 85 3.71 3.05 11.54
N ARG A 86 2.79 3.93 11.91
CA ARG A 86 2.40 4.18 13.32
C ARG A 86 0.91 3.99 13.57
N THR A 87 0.10 4.06 12.52
CA THR A 87 -1.34 3.89 12.58
C THR A 87 -1.79 2.68 11.76
N PRO A 88 -2.99 2.11 12.03
CA PRO A 88 -3.57 1.09 11.16
C PRO A 88 -3.72 1.56 9.71
N GLY A 89 -4.01 2.84 9.50
CA GLY A 89 -4.09 3.44 8.16
C GLY A 89 -2.76 3.40 7.42
N ASP A 90 -1.66 3.79 8.08
CA ASP A 90 -0.30 3.71 7.53
C ASP A 90 0.07 2.27 7.18
N LEU A 91 -0.17 1.34 8.12
CA LEU A 91 0.13 -0.09 7.94
C LEU A 91 -0.64 -0.67 6.75
N GLY A 92 -1.92 -0.33 6.64
CA GLY A 92 -2.76 -0.71 5.52
C GLY A 92 -2.22 -0.20 4.18
N LEU A 93 -1.85 1.09 4.09
CA LEU A 93 -1.29 1.68 2.87
C LEU A 93 0.04 1.05 2.47
N ALA A 94 0.94 0.84 3.42
CA ALA A 94 2.25 0.22 3.18
C ALA A 94 2.11 -1.20 2.64
N HIS A 95 1.22 -2.01 3.23
CA HIS A 95 0.92 -3.35 2.72
C HIS A 95 0.25 -3.33 1.34
N VAL A 96 -0.65 -2.39 1.07
CA VAL A 96 -1.25 -2.25 -0.27
C VAL A 96 -0.19 -1.91 -1.33
N CYS A 97 0.74 -1.01 -1.03
CA CYS A 97 1.85 -0.68 -1.92
C CYS A 97 2.65 -1.95 -2.30
N LEU A 98 3.05 -2.74 -1.30
CA LEU A 98 3.79 -3.99 -1.54
C LEU A 98 2.95 -5.03 -2.29
N ALA A 99 1.67 -5.20 -1.91
CA ALA A 99 0.77 -6.11 -2.59
C ALA A 99 0.60 -5.77 -4.08
N GLN A 100 0.42 -4.49 -4.41
CA GLN A 100 0.31 -4.03 -5.80
C GLN A 100 1.56 -4.35 -6.61
N THR A 101 2.74 -4.16 -6.01
CA THR A 101 4.01 -4.46 -6.66
C THR A 101 4.19 -5.95 -6.89
N HIS A 102 4.00 -6.80 -5.88
CA HIS A 102 4.08 -8.26 -6.01
C HIS A 102 3.03 -8.84 -6.98
N PHE A 103 1.83 -8.25 -7.05
CA PHE A 103 0.79 -8.70 -7.98
C PHE A 103 1.19 -8.57 -9.46
N ARG A 104 2.17 -7.71 -9.79
CA ARG A 104 2.73 -7.63 -11.15
C ARG A 104 3.49 -8.91 -11.50
N GLY A 105 4.18 -9.49 -10.52
CA GLY A 105 4.93 -10.73 -10.61
C GLY A 105 4.11 -12.01 -10.39
N ARG A 106 2.79 -11.93 -10.17
CA ARG A 106 1.89 -13.03 -9.74
C ARG A 106 1.92 -14.37 -10.52
N ARG A 107 2.65 -14.44 -11.65
CA ARG A 107 2.90 -15.71 -12.36
C ARG A 107 3.98 -16.54 -11.66
N ASP A 108 4.87 -15.89 -10.92
CA ASP A 108 5.79 -16.54 -9.98
C ASP A 108 5.02 -16.89 -8.69
N PRO A 109 5.03 -18.16 -8.24
CA PRO A 109 4.41 -18.57 -6.99
C PRO A 109 4.87 -17.79 -5.76
N ALA A 110 6.16 -17.43 -5.68
CA ALA A 110 6.69 -16.70 -4.53
C ALA A 110 6.15 -15.27 -4.47
N GLU A 111 6.04 -14.61 -5.63
CA GLU A 111 5.42 -13.28 -5.73
C GLU A 111 3.92 -13.33 -5.45
N LEU A 112 3.23 -14.39 -5.88
CA LEU A 112 1.82 -14.60 -5.56
C LEU A 112 1.60 -14.79 -4.05
N GLU A 113 2.48 -15.53 -3.37
CA GLU A 113 2.43 -15.73 -1.92
C GLU A 113 2.62 -14.41 -1.16
N ARG A 114 3.64 -13.62 -1.51
CA ARG A 114 3.87 -12.29 -0.92
C ARG A 114 2.70 -11.34 -1.18
N PHE A 115 2.11 -11.38 -2.37
CA PHE A 115 0.88 -10.64 -2.67
C PHE A 115 -0.25 -11.02 -1.71
N VAL A 116 -0.47 -12.31 -1.46
CA VAL A 116 -1.52 -12.80 -0.54
C VAL A 116 -1.25 -12.35 0.88
N GLU A 117 -0.02 -12.50 1.36
CA GLU A 117 0.41 -12.07 2.70
C GLU A 117 0.10 -10.59 2.93
N HIS A 118 0.55 -9.72 2.03
CA HIS A 118 0.33 -8.29 2.17
C HIS A 118 -1.14 -7.89 2.00
N CYS A 119 -1.91 -8.55 1.13
CA CYS A 119 -3.34 -8.29 1.05
C CYS A 119 -4.06 -8.65 2.35
N ARG A 120 -3.75 -9.80 2.96
CA ARG A 120 -4.33 -10.21 4.23
C ARG A 120 -3.94 -9.24 5.35
N ALA A 121 -2.69 -8.80 5.39
CA ALA A 121 -2.22 -7.83 6.38
C ALA A 121 -2.89 -6.46 6.22
N ALA A 122 -3.08 -5.97 4.99
CA ALA A 122 -3.81 -4.73 4.73
C ALA A 122 -5.28 -4.82 5.18
N ILE A 123 -5.94 -5.94 4.93
CA ILE A 123 -7.32 -6.20 5.36
C ILE A 123 -7.41 -6.28 6.89
N ALA A 124 -6.47 -6.94 7.54
CA ALA A 124 -6.39 -7.02 9.00
C ALA A 124 -6.18 -5.63 9.63
N ALA A 125 -5.41 -4.76 8.99
CA ALA A 125 -5.25 -3.36 9.38
C ALA A 125 -6.50 -2.48 9.14
N GLY A 126 -7.56 -3.05 8.53
CA GLY A 126 -8.81 -2.34 8.27
C GLY A 126 -8.77 -1.43 7.04
N HIS A 127 -7.84 -1.65 6.11
CA HIS A 127 -7.76 -0.84 4.90
C HIS A 127 -9.05 -0.97 4.06
N ALA A 128 -9.64 0.17 3.68
CA ALA A 128 -10.92 0.25 2.97
C ALA A 128 -10.80 0.35 1.44
N GLY A 129 -9.65 -0.02 0.86
CA GLY A 129 -9.46 -0.09 -0.59
C GLY A 129 -9.90 -1.43 -1.18
N THR A 130 -10.54 -1.41 -2.35
CA THR A 130 -11.11 -2.63 -2.97
C THR A 130 -10.06 -3.60 -3.53
N PHE A 131 -8.85 -3.12 -3.85
CA PHE A 131 -7.82 -3.91 -4.56
C PHE A 131 -7.55 -5.28 -3.91
N CYS A 132 -7.22 -5.30 -2.61
CA CYS A 132 -6.89 -6.53 -1.90
C CYS A 132 -8.09 -7.49 -1.84
N TYR A 133 -9.28 -6.97 -1.52
CA TYR A 133 -10.50 -7.78 -1.44
C TYR A 133 -10.88 -8.38 -2.79
N GLU A 134 -10.85 -7.60 -3.87
CA GLU A 134 -11.21 -8.10 -5.20
C GLU A 134 -10.25 -9.19 -5.67
N ARG A 135 -8.95 -8.98 -5.49
CA ARG A 135 -7.92 -9.89 -5.99
C ARG A 135 -7.84 -11.18 -5.16
N LEU A 136 -7.97 -11.10 -3.84
CA LEU A 136 -8.03 -12.30 -3.00
C LEU A 136 -9.31 -13.11 -3.26
N ALA A 137 -10.48 -12.48 -3.37
CA ALA A 137 -11.72 -13.20 -3.67
C ALA A 137 -11.65 -13.94 -5.02
N VAL A 138 -11.07 -13.31 -6.06
CA VAL A 138 -10.83 -13.98 -7.36
C VAL A 138 -9.85 -15.15 -7.22
N LEU A 139 -8.76 -14.96 -6.48
CA LEU A 139 -7.75 -16.00 -6.29
C LEU A 139 -8.35 -17.23 -5.59
N TYR A 140 -9.11 -17.02 -4.52
CA TYR A 140 -9.75 -18.12 -3.79
C TYR A 140 -10.82 -18.83 -4.61
N GLU A 141 -11.65 -18.09 -5.37
CA GLU A 141 -12.57 -18.73 -6.33
C GLU A 141 -11.84 -19.59 -7.36
N TYR A 142 -10.72 -19.08 -7.91
CA TYR A 142 -9.92 -19.81 -8.88
C TYR A 142 -9.31 -21.10 -8.29
N ARG A 143 -8.96 -21.09 -7.00
CA ARG A 143 -8.45 -22.26 -6.29
C ARG A 143 -9.53 -23.22 -5.80
N GLY A 144 -10.81 -22.89 -5.99
CA GLY A 144 -11.94 -23.66 -5.44
C GLY A 144 -12.15 -23.44 -3.93
N GLU A 145 -11.50 -22.44 -3.34
CA GLU A 145 -11.56 -22.09 -1.92
C GLU A 145 -12.76 -21.16 -1.65
N GLY A 146 -13.97 -21.63 -1.95
CA GLY A 146 -15.20 -20.82 -1.88
C GLY A 146 -15.47 -20.20 -0.50
N GLY A 147 -15.14 -20.92 0.58
CA GLY A 147 -15.27 -20.42 1.96
C GLY A 147 -14.37 -19.22 2.24
N GLU A 148 -13.11 -19.26 1.81
CA GLU A 148 -12.16 -18.16 1.93
C GLU A 148 -12.61 -16.95 1.07
N ALA A 149 -13.07 -17.21 -0.15
CA ALA A 149 -13.62 -16.15 -1.01
C ALA A 149 -14.82 -15.45 -0.37
N ALA A 150 -15.71 -16.21 0.28
CA ALA A 150 -16.87 -15.68 0.98
C ALA A 150 -16.47 -14.87 2.23
N GLU A 151 -15.47 -15.31 2.99
CA GLU A 151 -14.92 -14.56 4.13
C GLU A 151 -14.36 -13.20 3.68
N ILE A 152 -13.54 -13.18 2.62
CA ILE A 152 -13.02 -11.94 2.04
C ILE A 152 -14.16 -11.00 1.61
N CYS A 153 -15.20 -11.53 0.95
CA CYS A 153 -16.34 -10.72 0.54
C CYS A 153 -17.13 -10.16 1.74
N ARG A 154 -17.33 -10.95 2.80
CA ARG A 154 -17.98 -10.48 4.04
C ARG A 154 -17.20 -9.33 4.67
N ARG A 155 -15.88 -9.50 4.81
CA ARG A 155 -15.01 -8.45 5.37
C ARG A 155 -15.00 -7.19 4.51
N ALA A 156 -14.99 -7.33 3.18
CA ALA A 156 -15.08 -6.21 2.26
C ALA A 156 -16.38 -5.42 2.46
N VAL A 157 -17.53 -6.10 2.57
CA VAL A 157 -18.83 -5.46 2.81
C VAL A 157 -18.81 -4.64 4.10
N GLU A 158 -18.31 -5.22 5.19
CA GLU A 158 -18.23 -4.56 6.50
C GLU A 158 -17.39 -3.28 6.44
N VAL A 159 -16.15 -3.37 5.97
CA VAL A 159 -15.20 -2.25 5.97
C VAL A 159 -15.62 -1.16 4.98
N LEU A 160 -16.07 -1.54 3.77
CA LEU A 160 -16.47 -0.56 2.75
C LEU A 160 -17.76 0.17 3.15
N SER A 161 -18.74 -0.51 3.75
CA SER A 161 -19.96 0.15 4.23
C SER A 161 -19.64 1.11 5.39
N ALA A 162 -18.76 0.70 6.32
CA ALA A 162 -18.32 1.58 7.41
C ALA A 162 -17.56 2.81 6.90
N ALA A 163 -16.86 2.69 5.77
CA ALA A 163 -16.18 3.80 5.09
C ALA A 163 -17.11 4.63 4.17
N GLY A 164 -18.40 4.27 4.05
CA GLY A 164 -19.36 4.97 3.20
C GLY A 164 -19.29 4.63 1.71
N ASP A 165 -18.56 3.58 1.30
CA ASP A 165 -18.51 3.08 -0.08
C ASP A 165 -19.55 1.97 -0.31
N ASP A 166 -20.83 2.32 -0.24
CA ASP A 166 -21.95 1.42 -0.44
C ASP A 166 -21.95 0.78 -1.84
N ARG A 167 -21.44 1.51 -2.84
CA ARG A 167 -21.37 1.03 -4.23
C ARG A 167 -20.43 -0.17 -4.34
N SER A 168 -19.21 -0.06 -3.78
CA SER A 168 -18.27 -1.18 -3.77
C SER A 168 -18.76 -2.29 -2.86
N ALA A 169 -19.31 -1.96 -1.68
CA ALA A 169 -19.89 -2.96 -0.77
C ALA A 169 -21.00 -3.80 -1.45
N ALA A 170 -21.88 -3.18 -2.24
CA ALA A 170 -22.93 -3.88 -2.98
C ALA A 170 -22.39 -4.91 -3.99
N ARG A 171 -21.23 -4.65 -4.61
CA ARG A 171 -20.58 -5.61 -5.52
C ARG A 171 -20.09 -6.84 -4.76
N PHE A 172 -19.48 -6.66 -3.59
CA PHE A 172 -19.06 -7.78 -2.74
C PHE A 172 -20.23 -8.55 -2.15
N ARG A 173 -21.33 -7.88 -1.81
CA ARG A 173 -22.56 -8.54 -1.36
C ARG A 173 -23.14 -9.47 -2.43
N LYS A 174 -23.27 -8.98 -3.68
CA LYS A 174 -23.71 -9.80 -4.82
C LYS A 174 -22.78 -11.00 -5.06
N ARG A 175 -21.48 -10.80 -4.89
CA ARG A 175 -20.48 -11.88 -5.03
C ARG A 175 -20.63 -12.93 -3.93
N LEU A 176 -20.84 -12.49 -2.69
CA LEU A 176 -21.09 -13.36 -1.54
C LEU A 176 -22.36 -14.20 -1.71
N GLU A 177 -23.45 -13.61 -2.21
CA GLU A 177 -24.70 -14.32 -2.52
C GLU A 177 -24.46 -15.47 -3.51
N ARG A 178 -23.69 -15.22 -4.57
CA ARG A 178 -23.31 -16.25 -5.55
C ARG A 178 -22.48 -17.38 -4.93
N LEU A 179 -21.57 -17.05 -4.02
CA LEU A 179 -20.70 -18.03 -3.36
C LEU A 179 -21.42 -18.89 -2.31
N SER A 180 -22.51 -18.38 -1.75
CA SER A 180 -23.26 -19.05 -0.68
C SER A 180 -24.48 -19.85 -1.18
N GLY A 181 -24.90 -19.62 -2.43
CA GLY A 181 -26.04 -20.30 -3.06
C GLY A 181 -25.65 -21.36 -4.10
N GLY A 182 -24.38 -21.77 -4.14
CA GLY A 182 -23.85 -22.82 -5.01
C GLY A 182 -23.70 -24.16 -4.30
#